data_AF-A0A7R9WLN3-F1
#
_entry.id   AF-A0A7R9WLN3-F1
#
_cell.length_a   1.000
_cell.length_b   1.000
_cell.length_c   1.000
_cell.angle_alpha   90.00
_cell.angle_beta   90.00
_cell.angle_gamma   90.00
#
_symmetry.space_group_name_H-M   'P 1'
#
loop_
_entity.id
_entity.type
_entity.pdbx_description
1 polymer ?
#
loop_
_entity_poly.entity_id
_entity_poly.type
_entity_poly.pdbx_seq_one_letter_code
_entity_poly.pdbx_strand_id
1 'polypeptide(L)'
;IKACSAPSGFVTDSTDCNDADGAVHPGATEVCNGIDDNCDGQVDENVRDTFYADADGDGYGDLGTTTEACSAPPGYVADNTDCDDRNAAVNPSAAEVCNGIDDNCDGQVDEGVQLTFYADMDSDGYGDAGTTTEACSAPSNFVADNTDCDDSNATVNPGAAEVCNGIDDNCDGHIDEGVQLK
;
A
#
# COMPACT_ATOMS: atom_id res chain seq x y z
N ILE A 1 -41.20 -10.36 58.66
CA ILE A 1 -41.97 -9.65 57.60
C ILE A 1 -41.45 -10.19 56.28
N LYS A 2 -42.21 -11.06 55.60
CA LYS A 2 -41.90 -11.43 54.21
C LYS A 2 -42.35 -10.26 53.35
N ALA A 3 -41.41 -9.58 52.71
CA ALA A 3 -41.72 -8.51 51.77
C ALA A 3 -42.37 -9.12 50.52
N CYS A 4 -43.47 -8.52 50.03
CA CYS A 4 -44.20 -8.97 48.85
C CYS A 4 -43.71 -8.29 47.55
N SER A 5 -42.60 -7.55 47.60
CA SER A 5 -42.00 -6.85 46.47
C SER A 5 -40.49 -6.74 46.68
N ALA A 6 -39.70 -6.88 45.62
CA ALA A 6 -38.26 -6.74 45.69
C ALA A 6 -37.86 -5.33 46.17
N PRO A 7 -36.82 -5.19 47.02
CA PRO A 7 -36.29 -3.88 47.41
C PRO A 7 -35.80 -3.07 46.19
N SER A 8 -35.73 -1.74 46.32
CA SER A 8 -35.20 -0.90 45.23
C SER A 8 -33.77 -1.32 44.88
N GLY A 9 -33.54 -1.59 43.59
CA GLY A 9 -32.26 -2.13 43.07
C GLY A 9 -32.17 -3.65 43.04
N PHE A 10 -33.24 -4.38 43.39
CA PHE A 10 -33.28 -5.84 43.35
C PHE A 10 -34.39 -6.30 42.40
N VAL A 11 -34.07 -7.29 41.56
CA VAL A 11 -35.04 -8.02 40.74
C VAL A 11 -35.30 -9.40 41.36
N THR A 12 -36.49 -9.96 41.13
CA THR A 12 -36.81 -11.32 41.61
C THR A 12 -36.33 -12.42 40.66
N ASP A 13 -35.88 -12.02 39.48
CA ASP A 13 -35.34 -12.90 38.48
C ASP A 13 -33.84 -13.09 38.75
N SER A 14 -33.42 -14.33 38.96
CA SER A 14 -32.02 -14.69 39.22
C SER A 14 -31.39 -15.39 38.02
N THR A 15 -31.92 -15.12 36.83
CA THR A 15 -31.44 -15.70 35.56
C THR A 15 -30.35 -14.84 34.91
N ASP A 16 -30.10 -13.63 35.43
CA ASP A 16 -28.94 -12.82 35.08
C ASP A 16 -27.65 -13.52 35.52
N CYS A 17 -26.79 -13.83 34.56
CA CYS A 17 -25.53 -14.52 34.76
C CYS A 17 -24.37 -13.54 35.06
N ASN A 18 -24.57 -12.23 34.91
CA ASN A 18 -23.60 -11.19 35.27
C ASN A 18 -24.25 -9.86 35.69
N ASP A 19 -24.68 -9.78 36.95
CA ASP A 19 -25.27 -8.57 37.58
C ASP A 19 -24.41 -7.28 37.48
N ALA A 20 -23.11 -7.39 37.13
CA ALA A 20 -22.21 -6.26 36.99
C ALA A 20 -22.18 -5.66 35.57
N ASP A 21 -22.72 -6.38 34.57
CA ASP A 21 -22.73 -5.98 33.18
C ASP A 21 -24.15 -5.96 32.61
N GLY A 22 -24.66 -4.76 32.31
CA GLY A 22 -26.01 -4.61 31.77
C GLY A 22 -26.19 -5.10 30.33
N ALA A 23 -25.12 -5.50 29.63
CA ALA A 23 -25.20 -6.14 28.32
C ALA A 23 -25.39 -7.66 28.40
N VAL A 24 -25.14 -8.27 29.57
CA VAL A 24 -25.21 -9.71 29.79
C VAL A 24 -26.46 -10.00 30.61
N HIS A 25 -27.50 -10.51 29.96
CA HIS A 25 -28.77 -10.82 30.60
C HIS A 25 -29.61 -11.78 29.73
N PRO A 26 -30.57 -12.51 30.33
CA PRO A 26 -31.55 -13.33 29.61
C PRO A 26 -32.09 -12.68 28.34
N GLY A 27 -31.86 -13.31 27.20
CA GLY A 27 -32.33 -12.84 25.89
C GLY A 27 -31.61 -11.63 25.31
N ALA A 28 -30.40 -11.30 25.79
CA ALA A 28 -29.48 -10.44 25.06
C ALA A 28 -29.13 -11.05 23.68
N THR A 29 -28.56 -10.24 22.79
CA THR A 29 -28.05 -10.73 21.50
C THR A 29 -26.59 -11.12 21.69
N GLU A 30 -26.24 -12.36 21.34
CA GLU A 30 -24.85 -12.82 21.34
C GLU A 30 -23.97 -11.97 20.42
N VAL A 31 -22.78 -11.63 20.91
CA VAL A 31 -21.68 -11.09 20.11
C VAL A 31 -20.45 -11.96 20.33
N CYS A 32 -19.57 -12.11 19.33
CA CYS A 32 -18.36 -12.93 19.47
C CYS A 32 -17.35 -12.28 20.45
N ASN A 33 -17.61 -12.40 21.75
CA ASN A 33 -16.81 -11.83 22.84
C ASN A 33 -16.36 -12.92 23.85
N GLY A 34 -16.78 -14.17 23.66
CA GLY A 34 -16.48 -15.30 24.53
C GLY A 34 -17.29 -15.31 25.83
N ILE A 35 -18.39 -14.56 25.88
CA ILE A 35 -19.33 -14.46 27.00
C ILE A 35 -20.66 -15.04 26.54
N ASP A 36 -21.37 -15.72 27.45
CA ASP A 36 -22.77 -16.08 27.28
C ASP A 36 -23.59 -14.81 27.55
N ASP A 37 -23.80 -13.98 26.53
CA ASP A 37 -24.46 -12.67 26.70
C ASP A 37 -25.92 -12.87 27.10
N ASN A 38 -26.58 -13.90 26.58
CA ASN A 38 -28.00 -14.13 26.76
C ASN A 38 -28.36 -15.08 27.92
N CYS A 39 -27.35 -15.55 28.66
CA CYS A 39 -27.45 -16.44 29.80
C CYS A 39 -28.19 -17.76 29.54
N ASP A 40 -28.12 -18.31 28.32
CA ASP A 40 -28.75 -19.59 27.96
C ASP A 40 -27.87 -20.83 28.22
N GLY A 41 -26.61 -20.61 28.60
CA GLY A 41 -25.62 -21.64 28.88
C GLY A 41 -24.76 -22.04 27.68
N GLN A 42 -24.91 -21.37 26.54
CA GLN A 42 -24.02 -21.43 25.39
C GLN A 42 -23.24 -20.12 25.26
N VAL A 43 -22.11 -20.15 24.56
CA VAL A 43 -21.25 -18.98 24.39
C VAL A 43 -21.17 -18.71 22.89
N ASP A 44 -21.44 -17.46 22.51
CA ASP A 44 -21.39 -16.95 21.15
C ASP A 44 -22.21 -17.82 20.14
N GLU A 45 -23.36 -18.36 20.54
CA GLU A 45 -24.18 -19.19 19.66
C GLU A 45 -24.95 -18.37 18.62
N ASN A 46 -25.04 -18.92 17.41
CA ASN A 46 -25.71 -18.29 16.26
C ASN A 46 -25.15 -16.90 15.86
N VAL A 47 -23.97 -16.52 16.35
CA VAL A 47 -23.23 -15.33 15.91
C VAL A 47 -21.90 -15.76 15.27
N ARG A 48 -21.50 -15.02 14.23
CA ARG A 48 -20.19 -15.14 13.58
C ARG A 48 -19.81 -13.80 12.97
N ASP A 49 -18.52 -13.51 13.01
CA ASP A 49 -17.90 -12.43 12.26
C ASP A 49 -17.36 -12.96 10.92
N THR A 50 -17.26 -12.06 9.94
CA THR A 50 -16.60 -12.36 8.68
C THR A 50 -15.11 -12.03 8.78
N PHE A 51 -14.28 -12.98 8.38
CA PHE A 51 -12.84 -12.79 8.21
C PHE A 51 -12.45 -13.04 6.75
N TYR A 52 -11.32 -12.45 6.35
CA TYR A 52 -10.83 -12.36 4.97
C TYR A 52 -9.45 -13.01 4.90
N ALA A 53 -9.18 -13.76 3.84
CA ALA A 53 -7.90 -14.45 3.69
C ALA A 53 -6.75 -13.43 3.61
N ASP A 54 -5.65 -13.72 4.31
CA ASP A 54 -4.39 -12.96 4.31
C ASP A 54 -3.29 -13.93 3.89
N ALA A 55 -3.17 -14.13 2.57
CA ALA A 55 -2.36 -15.17 1.97
C ALA A 55 -0.89 -14.76 1.81
N ASP A 56 -0.60 -13.46 1.76
CA ASP A 56 0.77 -12.94 1.74
C ASP A 56 1.31 -12.51 3.12
N GLY A 57 0.43 -12.36 4.12
CA GLY A 57 0.78 -12.18 5.52
C GLY A 57 1.10 -10.74 5.91
N ASP A 58 0.53 -9.75 5.22
CA ASP A 58 0.74 -8.33 5.52
C ASP A 58 -0.27 -7.73 6.52
N GLY A 59 -1.32 -8.50 6.83
CA GLY A 59 -2.35 -8.14 7.81
C GLY A 59 -3.60 -7.50 7.22
N TYR A 60 -3.67 -7.33 5.90
CA TYR A 60 -4.86 -6.97 5.14
C TYR A 60 -5.43 -8.21 4.45
N GLY A 61 -6.73 -8.22 4.16
CA GLY A 61 -7.39 -9.42 3.68
C GLY A 61 -8.17 -9.24 2.37
N ASP A 62 -8.23 -10.31 1.58
CA ASP A 62 -8.97 -10.38 0.31
C ASP A 62 -10.49 -10.34 0.54
N LEU A 63 -11.14 -9.28 0.07
CA LEU A 63 -12.61 -9.14 0.06
C LEU A 63 -13.33 -10.30 -0.65
N GLY A 64 -12.68 -10.95 -1.62
CA GLY A 64 -13.21 -12.06 -2.41
C GLY A 64 -13.18 -13.42 -1.70
N THR A 65 -12.34 -13.58 -0.67
CA THR A 65 -12.10 -14.87 -0.01
C THR A 65 -12.39 -14.77 1.48
N THR A 66 -13.61 -15.18 1.87
CA THR A 66 -14.11 -15.02 3.24
C THR A 66 -14.33 -16.33 3.99
N THR A 67 -14.36 -16.24 5.32
CA THR A 67 -14.79 -17.28 6.24
C THR A 67 -15.57 -16.68 7.41
N GLU A 68 -16.44 -17.46 8.05
CA GLU A 68 -17.19 -17.02 9.21
C GLU A 68 -16.72 -17.77 10.48
N ALA A 69 -16.38 -17.03 11.53
CA ALA A 69 -15.97 -17.57 12.83
C ALA A 69 -16.22 -16.55 13.94
N CYS A 70 -16.01 -16.91 15.21
CA CYS A 70 -15.97 -15.92 16.30
C CYS A 70 -14.57 -15.39 16.62
N SER A 71 -13.56 -15.96 15.99
CA SER A 71 -12.18 -15.48 16.07
C SER A 71 -11.49 -15.75 14.75
N ALA A 72 -10.59 -14.86 14.34
CA ALA A 72 -9.83 -14.98 13.12
C ALA A 72 -9.14 -16.37 13.02
N PRO A 73 -9.52 -17.20 12.04
CA PRO A 73 -8.81 -18.45 11.78
C PRO A 73 -7.36 -18.18 11.32
N PRO A 74 -6.44 -19.15 11.42
CA PRO A 74 -5.09 -18.98 10.88
C PRO A 74 -5.11 -18.64 9.39
N GLY A 75 -4.40 -17.58 8.99
CA GLY A 75 -4.35 -17.08 7.61
C GLY A 75 -5.57 -16.23 7.21
N TYR A 76 -6.32 -15.72 8.19
CA TYR A 76 -7.42 -14.80 7.96
C TYR A 76 -7.32 -13.61 8.92
N VAL A 77 -7.79 -12.44 8.47
CA VAL A 77 -7.84 -11.18 9.22
C VAL A 77 -9.24 -10.56 9.15
N ALA A 78 -9.54 -9.61 10.03
CA ALA A 78 -10.85 -8.92 10.02
C ALA A 78 -10.88 -7.77 9.00
N ASP A 79 -9.71 -7.28 8.60
CA ASP A 79 -9.56 -6.26 7.57
C ASP A 79 -9.82 -6.86 6.18
N ASN A 80 -10.43 -6.08 5.28
CA ASN A 80 -10.83 -6.51 3.94
C ASN A 80 -10.38 -5.56 2.84
N THR A 81 -9.38 -4.76 3.12
CA THR A 81 -8.98 -3.64 2.27
C THR A 81 -7.78 -3.95 1.38
N ASP A 82 -7.36 -5.22 1.31
CA ASP A 82 -6.32 -5.67 0.40
C ASP A 82 -6.84 -5.78 -1.04
N CYS A 83 -6.10 -5.18 -1.98
CA CYS A 83 -6.37 -5.23 -3.41
C CYS A 83 -5.51 -6.27 -4.16
N ASP A 84 -4.42 -6.79 -3.58
CA ASP A 84 -3.60 -7.89 -4.11
C ASP A 84 -3.02 -8.79 -3.00
N ASP A 85 -3.85 -9.72 -2.51
CA ASP A 85 -3.56 -10.77 -1.50
C ASP A 85 -2.52 -11.83 -1.94
N ARG A 86 -1.63 -11.48 -2.85
CA ARG A 86 -0.47 -12.28 -3.26
C ARG A 86 0.82 -11.48 -3.15
N ASN A 87 0.75 -10.22 -2.75
CA ASN A 87 1.85 -9.29 -2.75
C ASN A 87 1.77 -8.35 -1.54
N ALA A 88 2.45 -8.74 -0.46
CA ALA A 88 2.53 -7.99 0.81
C ALA A 88 3.10 -6.56 0.71
N ALA A 89 3.52 -6.11 -0.47
CA ALA A 89 3.91 -4.73 -0.75
C ALA A 89 2.76 -3.87 -1.29
N VAL A 90 1.60 -4.46 -1.60
CA VAL A 90 0.42 -3.81 -2.16
C VAL A 90 -0.71 -3.91 -1.14
N ASN A 91 -0.93 -2.85 -0.39
CA ASN A 91 -1.94 -2.77 0.67
C ASN A 91 -2.22 -1.32 1.07
N PRO A 92 -3.31 -1.02 1.80
CA PRO A 92 -3.71 0.32 2.23
C PRO A 92 -2.65 1.20 2.92
N SER A 93 -1.56 0.61 3.41
CA SER A 93 -0.48 1.32 4.10
C SER A 93 0.78 1.47 3.25
N ALA A 94 0.83 0.86 2.07
CA ALA A 94 1.94 0.95 1.16
C ALA A 94 2.13 2.39 0.66
N ALA A 95 3.36 2.70 0.27
CA ALA A 95 3.66 3.95 -0.42
C ALA A 95 3.69 3.66 -1.91
N GLU A 96 3.07 4.52 -2.70
CA GLU A 96 3.14 4.48 -4.16
C GLU A 96 4.59 4.50 -4.64
N VAL A 97 4.86 3.74 -5.68
CA VAL A 97 6.08 3.86 -6.49
C VAL A 97 5.68 3.81 -7.96
N CYS A 98 6.39 4.52 -8.84
CA CYS A 98 6.10 4.51 -10.28
C CYS A 98 6.36 3.12 -10.91
N ASN A 99 5.44 2.18 -10.72
CA ASN A 99 5.49 0.78 -11.18
C ASN A 99 4.23 0.40 -11.97
N GLY A 100 3.23 1.28 -12.04
CA GLY A 100 1.96 1.06 -12.73
C GLY A 100 0.96 0.19 -11.95
N ILE A 101 1.17 0.03 -10.65
CA ILE A 101 0.30 -0.66 -9.69
C ILE A 101 -0.26 0.39 -8.73
N ASP A 102 -1.50 0.19 -8.29
CA ASP A 102 -2.07 0.91 -7.15
C ASP A 102 -1.51 0.22 -5.90
N ASP A 103 -0.35 0.66 -5.43
CA ASP A 103 0.35 -0.01 -4.33
C ASP A 103 -0.44 0.16 -3.03
N ASN A 104 -1.09 1.31 -2.84
CA ASN A 104 -1.79 1.65 -1.61
C ASN A 104 -3.29 1.33 -1.59
N CYS A 105 -3.80 0.65 -2.61
CA CYS A 105 -5.20 0.26 -2.75
C CYS A 105 -6.22 1.41 -2.60
N ASP A 106 -5.86 2.67 -2.94
CA ASP A 106 -6.79 3.82 -2.86
C ASP A 106 -7.64 4.02 -4.12
N GLY A 107 -7.37 3.24 -5.18
CA GLY A 107 -8.06 3.26 -6.46
C GLY A 107 -7.40 4.18 -7.50
N GLN A 108 -6.24 4.77 -7.19
CA GLN A 108 -5.40 5.52 -8.10
C GLN A 108 -4.07 4.78 -8.32
N VAL A 109 -3.40 5.05 -9.44
CA VAL A 109 -2.16 4.37 -9.80
C VAL A 109 -1.06 5.41 -9.82
N ASP A 110 0.03 5.13 -9.10
CA ASP A 110 1.23 5.94 -9.00
C ASP A 110 0.97 7.41 -8.58
N GLU A 111 -0.01 7.69 -7.70
CA GLU A 111 -0.32 9.06 -7.29
C GLU A 111 0.67 9.61 -6.26
N GLY A 112 0.91 10.92 -6.31
CA GLY A 112 1.85 11.59 -5.40
C GLY A 112 3.31 11.23 -5.63
N VAL A 113 3.63 10.36 -6.59
CA VAL A 113 5.00 10.03 -7.01
C VAL A 113 5.27 10.43 -8.45
N GLN A 114 6.48 10.92 -8.69
CA GLN A 114 6.97 11.27 -10.02
C GLN A 114 8.48 11.07 -10.06
N LEU A 115 8.99 10.70 -11.24
CA LEU A 115 10.41 10.67 -11.57
C LEU A 115 10.74 11.89 -12.43
N THR A 116 11.97 12.39 -12.30
CA THR A 116 12.48 13.44 -13.19
C THR A 116 13.11 12.79 -14.43
N PHE A 117 12.68 13.24 -15.60
CA PHE A 117 13.29 12.92 -16.88
C PHE A 117 13.86 14.18 -17.53
N TYR A 118 14.80 14.01 -18.44
CA TYR A 118 15.62 15.03 -19.09
C TYR A 118 15.41 14.97 -20.59
N ALA A 119 15.30 16.12 -21.27
CA ALA A 119 15.06 16.14 -22.71
C ALA A 119 16.20 15.43 -23.45
N ASP A 120 15.84 14.63 -24.45
CA ASP A 120 16.73 13.90 -25.37
C ASP A 120 16.29 14.25 -26.80
N MET A 121 16.78 15.39 -27.28
CA MET A 121 16.29 16.04 -28.51
C MET A 121 16.92 15.47 -29.78
N ASP A 122 18.10 14.87 -29.68
CA ASP A 122 18.77 14.18 -30.78
C ASP A 122 18.62 12.65 -30.77
N SER A 123 18.02 12.10 -29.70
CA SER A 123 17.65 10.70 -29.54
C SER A 123 18.85 9.74 -29.40
N ASP A 124 19.90 10.17 -28.72
CA ASP A 124 21.09 9.35 -28.45
C ASP A 124 21.04 8.58 -27.12
N GLY A 125 20.06 8.92 -26.26
CA GLY A 125 19.81 8.26 -24.98
C GLY A 125 20.39 8.96 -23.75
N TYR A 126 21.10 10.07 -23.94
CA TYR A 126 21.52 10.99 -22.88
C TYR A 126 20.61 12.22 -22.90
N GLY A 127 20.44 12.89 -21.76
CA GLY A 127 19.52 14.03 -21.69
C GLY A 127 20.11 15.27 -21.06
N ASP A 128 19.53 16.42 -21.40
CA ASP A 128 19.92 17.75 -20.89
C ASP A 128 19.46 17.96 -19.44
N ALA A 129 20.43 18.07 -18.52
CA ALA A 129 20.18 18.42 -17.11
C ALA A 129 19.42 19.74 -16.90
N GLY A 130 19.47 20.66 -17.87
CA GLY A 130 18.80 21.96 -17.86
C GLY A 130 17.32 21.91 -18.25
N THR A 131 16.86 20.83 -18.89
CA THR A 131 15.52 20.71 -19.44
C THR A 131 14.83 19.46 -18.91
N THR A 132 14.01 19.62 -17.85
CA THR A 132 13.40 18.50 -17.13
C THR A 132 11.88 18.44 -17.26
N THR A 133 11.31 17.25 -17.11
CA THR A 133 9.88 17.01 -16.87
C THR A 133 9.70 15.99 -15.74
N GLU A 134 8.55 16.02 -15.09
CA GLU A 134 8.16 15.01 -14.09
C GLU A 134 7.08 14.09 -14.67
N ALA A 135 7.25 12.78 -14.50
CA ALA A 135 6.29 11.74 -14.90
C ALA A 135 6.64 10.41 -14.22
N CYS A 136 5.76 9.40 -14.27
CA CYS A 136 6.10 8.05 -13.80
C CYS A 136 6.76 7.16 -14.86
N SER A 137 6.64 7.54 -16.13
CA SER A 137 7.34 6.88 -17.24
C SER A 137 7.93 7.94 -18.16
N ALA A 138 9.03 7.61 -18.83
CA ALA A 138 9.75 8.52 -19.70
C ALA A 138 8.81 9.03 -20.82
N PRO A 139 8.52 10.34 -20.89
CA PRO A 139 7.77 10.91 -22.01
C PRO A 139 8.55 10.80 -23.32
N SER A 140 7.87 11.03 -24.46
CA SER A 140 8.56 11.08 -25.75
C SER A 140 9.61 12.19 -25.77
N ASN A 141 10.82 11.87 -26.25
CA ASN A 141 12.01 12.74 -26.28
C ASN A 141 12.53 13.11 -24.88
N PHE A 142 12.35 12.24 -23.90
CA PHE A 142 12.94 12.39 -22.56
C PHE A 142 13.53 11.06 -22.09
N VAL A 143 14.64 11.12 -21.37
CA VAL A 143 15.35 9.98 -20.78
C VAL A 143 15.65 10.22 -19.30
N ALA A 144 15.97 9.17 -18.54
CA ALA A 144 16.27 9.30 -17.11
C ALA A 144 17.71 9.76 -16.86
N ASP A 145 18.57 9.61 -17.87
CA ASP A 145 19.95 10.08 -17.84
C ASP A 145 20.00 11.60 -18.07
N ASN A 146 20.91 12.29 -17.40
CA ASN A 146 21.04 13.75 -17.43
C ASN A 146 22.45 14.22 -17.76
N THR A 147 23.23 13.38 -18.40
CA THR A 147 24.67 13.58 -18.55
C THR A 147 25.07 14.16 -19.90
N ASP A 148 24.10 14.56 -20.73
CA ASP A 148 24.36 15.19 -22.02
C ASP A 148 24.80 16.66 -21.86
N CYS A 149 25.88 17.03 -22.56
CA CYS A 149 26.41 18.39 -22.63
C CYS A 149 26.02 19.14 -23.92
N ASP A 150 25.52 18.46 -24.96
CA ASP A 150 24.95 19.05 -26.18
C ASP A 150 23.81 18.18 -26.75
N ASP A 151 22.62 18.33 -26.14
CA ASP A 151 21.35 17.68 -26.50
C ASP A 151 20.85 17.97 -27.94
N SER A 152 21.60 18.74 -28.73
CA SER A 152 21.31 18.97 -30.14
C SER A 152 22.17 18.14 -31.09
N ASN A 153 23.11 17.35 -30.56
CA ASN A 153 24.13 16.65 -31.30
C ASN A 153 24.49 15.27 -30.73
N ALA A 154 23.86 14.22 -31.30
CA ALA A 154 24.00 12.82 -30.90
C ALA A 154 25.43 12.21 -30.95
N THR A 155 26.43 12.98 -31.37
CA THR A 155 27.85 12.59 -31.32
C THR A 155 28.61 13.20 -30.14
N VAL A 156 27.95 14.03 -29.33
CA VAL A 156 28.51 14.72 -28.17
C VAL A 156 27.72 14.25 -26.95
N ASN A 157 28.25 13.24 -26.25
CA ASN A 157 27.63 12.62 -25.09
C ASN A 157 28.67 11.81 -24.32
N PRO A 158 28.41 11.39 -23.07
CA PRO A 158 29.37 10.63 -22.25
C PRO A 158 29.85 9.29 -22.79
N GLY A 159 29.16 8.74 -23.79
CA GLY A 159 29.57 7.53 -24.50
C GLY A 159 30.43 7.80 -25.74
N ALA A 160 30.58 9.06 -26.16
CA ALA A 160 31.30 9.44 -27.36
C ALA A 160 32.82 9.31 -27.17
N ALA A 161 33.52 9.21 -28.30
CA ALA A 161 34.97 9.24 -28.33
C ALA A 161 35.42 10.61 -28.80
N GLU A 162 36.42 11.18 -28.12
CA GLU A 162 37.02 12.45 -28.50
C GLU A 162 37.47 12.47 -29.97
N VAL A 163 37.19 13.60 -30.62
CA VAL A 163 37.70 13.97 -31.93
C VAL A 163 38.38 15.31 -31.77
N CYS A 164 39.53 15.52 -32.42
CA CYS A 164 40.21 16.82 -32.36
C CYS A 164 39.46 17.89 -33.17
N ASN A 165 38.37 18.41 -32.61
CA ASN A 165 37.40 19.31 -33.23
C ASN A 165 37.14 20.56 -32.37
N GLY A 166 37.71 20.64 -31.15
CA GLY A 166 37.55 21.75 -30.21
C GLY A 166 36.26 21.71 -29.40
N ILE A 167 35.57 20.58 -29.40
CA ILE A 167 34.40 20.25 -28.59
C ILE A 167 34.85 19.20 -27.56
N ASP A 168 34.22 19.22 -26.39
CA ASP A 168 34.31 18.13 -25.41
C ASP A 168 33.25 17.10 -25.85
N ASP A 169 33.66 16.13 -26.69
CA ASP A 169 32.70 15.21 -27.30
C ASP A 169 32.15 14.23 -26.25
N ASN A 170 32.94 13.87 -25.24
CA ASN A 170 32.56 12.90 -24.22
C ASN A 170 32.01 13.51 -22.91
N CYS A 171 31.79 14.82 -22.88
CA CYS A 171 31.23 15.55 -21.75
C CYS A 171 31.98 15.32 -20.41
N ASP A 172 33.29 15.04 -20.43
CA ASP A 172 34.09 14.80 -19.21
C ASP A 172 34.67 16.10 -18.60
N GLY A 173 34.49 17.23 -19.28
CA GLY A 173 34.99 18.54 -18.90
C GLY A 173 36.37 18.88 -19.47
N HIS A 174 36.91 18.04 -20.36
CA HIS A 174 38.14 18.26 -21.09
C HIS A 174 37.88 18.31 -22.60
N ILE A 175 38.67 19.11 -23.30
CA ILE A 175 38.51 19.30 -24.75
C ILE A 175 39.65 18.58 -25.46
N ASP A 176 39.31 17.73 -26.44
CA ASP A 176 40.24 17.02 -27.32
C ASP A 176 41.29 16.18 -26.55
N GLU A 177 40.97 15.58 -25.40
CA GLU A 177 41.93 14.75 -24.67
C GLU A 177 42.13 13.37 -25.32
N GLY A 178 43.34 12.81 -25.18
CA GLY A 178 43.66 11.50 -25.75
C GLY A 178 43.76 11.46 -27.30
N VAL A 179 43.41 12.54 -28.00
CA VAL A 179 43.58 12.67 -29.46
C VAL A 179 44.77 13.56 -29.84
N GLN A 180 45.31 13.36 -31.05
CA GLN A 180 46.40 14.17 -31.58
C GLN A 180 46.04 14.68 -32.98
N LEU A 181 46.31 15.95 -33.23
CA LEU A 181 46.31 16.55 -34.57
C LEU A 181 47.27 15.73 -35.46
N LYS A 182 46.74 15.13 -36.52
CA LYS A 182 47.57 14.54 -37.59
C LYS A 182 48.06 15.60 -38.57
#